data_AF-A0A928EFD6-F1
#
_entry.id   AF-A0A928EFD6-F1
#
_cell.length_a   1.000
_cell.length_b   1.000
_cell.length_c   1.000
_cell.angle_alpha   90.00
_cell.angle_beta   90.00
_cell.angle_gamma   90.00
#
_symmetry.space_group_name_H-M   'P 1'
#
loop_
_entity.id
_entity.type
_entity.pdbx_description
1 polymer ?
#
loop_
_entity_poly.entity_id
_entity_poly.type
_entity_poly.pdbx_seq_one_letter_code
_entity_poly.pdbx_strand_id
1 'polypeptide(L)'
;MEVLTVDPSSLRSRAAEIREYYERVGRSGGVSEVERSSDSFPSESLSGRASAAADALVEARNTCAQRLEALSMALSGAANDFEQTDESAAASSTSLTIC
;
A
#
# COMPACT_ATOMS: atom_id res chain seq x y z
N MET A 1 -3.54 14.30 29.59
CA MET A 1 -2.63 13.47 28.76
C MET A 1 -3.53 12.48 28.07
N GLU A 2 -3.86 12.70 26.79
CA GLU A 2 -4.62 11.70 26.02
C GLU A 2 -3.69 10.51 25.82
N VAL A 3 -4.10 9.36 26.33
CA VAL A 3 -3.43 8.10 26.01
C VAL A 3 -3.78 7.83 24.56
N LEU A 4 -2.82 8.02 23.64
CA LEU A 4 -2.91 7.47 22.30
C LEU A 4 -2.84 5.95 22.46
N THR A 5 -3.99 5.31 22.67
CA THR A 5 -4.10 3.85 22.62
C THR A 5 -4.02 3.45 21.16
N VAL A 6 -2.81 3.14 20.69
CA VAL A 6 -2.65 2.49 19.39
C VAL A 6 -3.06 1.04 19.57
N ASP A 7 -4.12 0.63 18.87
CA ASP A 7 -4.59 -0.76 18.84
C ASP A 7 -3.91 -1.51 17.67
N PRO A 8 -3.02 -2.49 17.96
CA PRO A 8 -2.33 -3.28 16.94
C PRO A 8 -3.30 -4.02 16.00
N SER A 9 -4.48 -4.43 16.50
CA SER A 9 -5.47 -5.13 15.69
C SER A 9 -6.10 -4.20 14.65
N SER A 10 -6.40 -2.96 15.02
CA SER A 10 -6.82 -1.89 14.09
C SER A 10 -5.76 -1.58 13.03
N LEU A 11 -4.47 -1.56 13.40
CA LEU A 11 -3.37 -1.37 12.43
C LEU A 11 -3.29 -2.51 11.41
N ARG A 12 -3.42 -3.77 11.86
CA ARG A 12 -3.45 -4.94 10.97
C ARG A 12 -4.67 -4.96 10.06
N SER A 13 -5.85 -4.58 10.57
CA SER A 13 -7.05 -4.48 9.74
C SER A 13 -6.85 -3.45 8.62
N ARG A 14 -6.31 -2.27 8.94
CA ARG A 14 -5.98 -1.25 7.93
C ARG A 14 -4.93 -1.74 6.93
N ALA A 15 -3.91 -2.47 7.40
CA ALA A 15 -2.92 -3.07 6.51
C ALA A 15 -3.54 -4.05 5.51
N ALA A 16 -4.53 -4.85 5.95
CA ALA A 16 -5.26 -5.78 5.10
C ALA A 16 -6.14 -5.05 4.07
N GLU A 17 -6.87 -4.01 4.48
CA GLU A 17 -7.65 -3.16 3.57
C GLU A 17 -6.76 -2.52 2.49
N ILE A 18 -5.59 -2.00 2.88
CA ILE A 18 -4.63 -1.41 1.94
C ILE A 18 -4.07 -2.44 0.98
N ARG A 19 -3.84 -3.67 1.44
CA ARG A 19 -3.44 -4.78 0.56
C ARG A 19 -4.53 -5.13 -0.45
N GLU A 20 -5.80 -5.09 -0.05
CA GLU A 20 -6.92 -5.26 -0.98
C GLU A 20 -6.94 -4.15 -2.05
N TYR A 21 -6.68 -2.90 -1.66
CA TYR A 21 -6.54 -1.79 -2.62
C TYR A 21 -5.36 -1.98 -3.57
N TYR A 22 -4.20 -2.44 -3.06
CA TYR A 22 -3.04 -2.80 -3.89
C TYR A 22 -3.44 -3.82 -4.96
N GLU A 23 -4.11 -4.90 -4.57
CA GLU A 23 -4.54 -5.94 -5.50
C GLU A 23 -5.56 -5.43 -6.52
N ARG A 24 -6.47 -4.55 -6.10
CA ARG A 24 -7.45 -3.91 -7.00
C ARG A 24 -6.79 -2.98 -8.01
N VAL A 25 -5.78 -2.20 -7.60
CA VAL A 25 -4.98 -1.35 -8.48
C VAL A 25 -4.13 -2.21 -9.42
N GLY A 26 -3.55 -3.31 -8.95
CA GLY A 26 -2.82 -4.25 -9.81
C GLY A 26 -3.71 -4.90 -10.87
N ARG A 27 -4.98 -5.17 -10.52
CA ARG A 27 -5.99 -5.77 -11.41
C ARG A 27 -6.76 -4.75 -12.27
N SER A 28 -6.64 -3.45 -12.01
CA SER A 28 -7.34 -2.45 -12.80
C SER A 28 -6.82 -2.44 -14.24
N GLY A 29 -7.72 -2.74 -15.17
CA GLY A 29 -7.49 -2.65 -16.61
C GLY A 29 -7.30 -1.20 -17.07
N GLY A 30 -7.00 -1.01 -18.36
CA GLY A 30 -6.83 0.31 -18.97
C GLY A 30 -5.63 0.36 -19.90
N VAL A 31 -4.55 -0.37 -19.60
CA VAL A 31 -3.34 -0.42 -20.46
C VAL A 31 -3.70 -0.90 -21.87
N SER A 32 -4.35 -2.06 -21.97
CA SER A 32 -4.77 -2.63 -23.25
C SER A 32 -5.92 -1.88 -23.94
N GLU A 33 -6.63 -0.99 -23.24
CA GLU A 33 -7.62 -0.09 -23.83
C GLU A 33 -6.97 1.17 -24.39
N VAL A 34 -5.97 1.72 -23.70
CA VAL A 34 -5.18 2.85 -24.21
C VAL A 34 -4.30 2.42 -25.38
N GLU A 35 -3.67 1.24 -25.32
CA GLU A 35 -2.93 0.66 -26.45
C GLU A 35 -3.86 0.43 -27.66
N ARG A 36 -5.03 -0.19 -27.49
CA ARG A 36 -5.99 -0.36 -28.61
C ARG A 36 -6.52 0.96 -29.14
N SER A 37 -6.62 2.00 -28.30
CA SER A 37 -7.01 3.34 -28.78
C SER A 37 -5.92 3.94 -29.67
N SER A 38 -4.64 3.58 -29.46
CA SER A 38 -3.52 4.08 -30.26
C SER A 38 -3.57 3.63 -31.72
N ASP A 39 -4.09 2.42 -31.98
CA ASP A 39 -4.32 1.86 -33.31
C ASP A 39 -5.45 2.57 -34.07
N SER A 40 -6.31 3.30 -33.36
CA SER A 40 -7.47 4.00 -33.93
C SER A 40 -7.13 5.41 -34.45
N PHE A 41 -5.90 5.90 -34.24
CA PHE A 41 -5.50 7.23 -34.68
C PHE A 41 -4.90 7.23 -36.09
N PRO A 42 -5.43 8.04 -37.03
CA PRO A 42 -4.98 8.06 -38.43
C PRO A 42 -3.63 8.77 -38.65
N SER A 43 -2.96 9.26 -37.60
CA SER A 43 -1.65 9.94 -37.72
C SER A 43 -0.64 9.38 -36.71
N GLU A 44 0.60 9.18 -37.15
CA GLU A 44 1.71 8.68 -36.33
C GLU A 44 1.95 9.54 -35.07
N SER A 45 1.77 10.86 -35.17
CA SER A 45 1.92 11.78 -34.01
C SER A 45 0.89 11.50 -32.91
N LEU A 46 -0.37 11.22 -33.27
CA LEU A 46 -1.42 10.94 -32.29
C LEU A 46 -1.30 9.53 -31.73
N SER A 47 -0.92 8.55 -32.57
CA SER A 47 -0.64 7.18 -32.13
C SER A 47 0.54 7.14 -31.14
N GLY A 48 1.64 7.84 -31.42
CA GLY A 48 2.78 7.95 -30.51
C GLY A 48 2.44 8.61 -29.18
N ARG A 49 1.59 9.65 -29.18
CA ARG A 49 1.10 10.27 -27.93
C ARG A 49 0.17 9.35 -27.13
N ALA A 50 -0.64 8.54 -27.79
CA ALA A 50 -1.50 7.56 -27.15
C ALA A 50 -0.68 6.42 -26.51
N SER A 51 0.36 5.93 -27.21
CA SER A 51 1.31 4.96 -26.65
C SER A 51 2.05 5.53 -25.43
N ALA A 52 2.57 6.76 -25.50
CA ALA A 52 3.21 7.41 -24.36
C ALA A 52 2.25 7.62 -23.17
N ALA A 53 0.98 7.89 -23.43
CA ALA A 53 -0.04 7.98 -22.39
C ALA A 53 -0.35 6.61 -21.76
N ALA A 54 -0.32 5.52 -22.55
CA ALA A 54 -0.46 4.15 -22.03
C ALA A 54 0.70 3.82 -21.08
N ASP A 55 1.93 4.11 -21.50
CA ASP A 55 3.14 3.87 -20.70
C ASP A 55 3.11 4.66 -19.39
N ALA A 56 2.74 5.95 -19.45
CA ALA A 56 2.59 6.78 -18.26
C ALA A 56 1.51 6.25 -17.31
N LEU A 57 0.40 5.71 -17.84
CA LEU A 57 -0.64 5.08 -17.03
C LEU A 57 -0.13 3.80 -16.35
N VAL A 58 0.64 2.97 -17.05
CA VAL A 58 1.29 1.77 -16.49
C VAL A 58 2.23 2.16 -15.35
N GLU A 59 3.08 3.16 -15.58
CA GLU A 59 4.05 3.64 -14.58
C GLU A 59 3.35 4.20 -13.34
N ALA A 60 2.33 5.03 -13.53
CA ALA A 60 1.55 5.61 -12.44
C ALA A 60 0.85 4.51 -11.61
N ARG A 61 0.27 3.50 -12.28
CA ARG A 61 -0.37 2.36 -11.62
C ARG A 61 0.63 1.55 -10.80
N ASN A 62 1.78 1.23 -11.38
CA ASN A 62 2.83 0.47 -10.70
C ASN A 62 3.37 1.23 -9.48
N THR A 63 3.59 2.55 -9.63
CA THR A 63 4.04 3.41 -8.52
C THR A 63 2.99 3.47 -7.41
N CYS A 64 1.71 3.60 -7.76
CA CYS A 64 0.62 3.58 -6.79
C CYS A 64 0.57 2.25 -6.03
N ALA A 65 0.65 1.13 -6.76
CA ALA A 65 0.66 -0.21 -6.19
C ALA A 65 1.83 -0.39 -5.19
N GLN A 66 3.05 0.00 -5.57
CA GLN A 66 4.21 -0.07 -4.68
C GLN A 66 4.04 0.76 -3.40
N ARG A 67 3.44 1.96 -3.50
CA ARG A 67 3.16 2.80 -2.33
C ARG A 67 2.14 2.17 -1.39
N LEU A 68 1.10 1.54 -1.94
CA LEU A 68 0.08 0.83 -1.15
C LEU A 68 0.69 -0.39 -0.44
N GLU A 69 1.51 -1.17 -1.15
CA GLU A 69 2.21 -2.32 -0.56
C GLU A 69 3.14 -1.89 0.58
N ALA A 70 3.97 -0.87 0.35
CA ALA A 70 4.88 -0.34 1.37
C ALA A 70 4.12 0.17 2.61
N LEU A 71 2.98 0.84 2.42
CA LEU A 71 2.14 1.31 3.52
C LEU A 71 1.52 0.15 4.31
N SER A 72 1.03 -0.89 3.63
CA SER A 72 0.50 -2.10 4.27
C SER A 72 1.57 -2.80 5.13
N MET A 73 2.79 -2.92 4.60
CA MET A 73 3.92 -3.48 5.34
C MET A 73 4.30 -2.62 6.55
N ALA A 74 4.35 -1.29 6.40
CA ALA A 74 4.68 -0.38 7.48
C ALA A 74 3.67 -0.44 8.63
N LEU A 75 2.37 -0.51 8.32
CA LEU A 75 1.32 -0.65 9.34
C LEU A 75 1.39 -2.00 10.07
N SER A 76 1.68 -3.08 9.34
CA SER A 76 1.87 -4.40 9.94
C SER A 76 3.12 -4.45 10.83
N GLY A 77 4.21 -3.81 10.40
CA GLY A 77 5.43 -3.66 11.19
C GLY A 77 5.18 -2.87 12.47
N ALA A 78 4.52 -1.71 12.36
CA ALA A 78 4.16 -0.90 13.52
C ALA A 78 3.29 -1.68 14.53
N ALA A 79 2.33 -2.48 14.06
CA ALA A 79 1.52 -3.34 14.94
C ALA A 79 2.38 -4.33 15.74
N ASN A 80 3.35 -4.98 15.07
CA ASN A 80 4.25 -5.92 15.72
C ASN A 80 5.21 -5.23 16.69
N ASP A 81 5.72 -4.04 16.35
CA ASP A 81 6.61 -3.27 17.22
C ASP A 81 5.89 -2.80 18.49
N PHE A 82 4.61 -2.43 18.37
CA PHE A 82 3.76 -2.09 19.52
C PHE A 82 3.59 -3.28 20.46
N GLU A 83 3.25 -4.47 19.94
CA GLU A 83 3.08 -5.67 20.76
C GLU A 83 4.38 -6.10 21.45
N GLN A 84 5.50 -6.12 20.72
CA GLN A 84 6.81 -6.45 21.32
C GLN A 84 7.20 -5.46 22.43
N THR A 85 6.90 -4.17 22.24
CA THR A 85 7.17 -3.15 23.24
C THR A 85 6.30 -3.35 24.48
N ASP A 86 5.01 -3.66 24.30
CA ASP A 86 4.07 -3.90 25.41
C ASP A 86 4.45 -5.16 26.20
N GLU A 87 4.78 -6.26 25.51
CA GLU A 87 5.29 -7.49 26.14
C GLU A 87 6.57 -7.24 26.95
N SER A 88 7.52 -6.49 26.37
CA SER A 88 8.78 -6.15 27.05
C SER A 88 8.57 -5.26 28.27
N ALA A 89 7.63 -4.32 28.20
CA ALA A 89 7.25 -3.46 29.32
C ALA A 89 6.57 -4.27 30.45
N ALA A 90 5.66 -5.19 30.10
CA ALA A 90 5.00 -6.08 31.04
C ALA A 90 5.98 -7.03 31.74
N ALA A 91 6.96 -7.58 31.01
CA ALA A 91 7.99 -8.42 31.59
C ALA A 91 8.89 -7.63 32.57
N SER A 92 9.24 -6.40 32.22
CA SER A 92 10.08 -5.52 33.06
C SER A 92 9.37 -5.10 34.36
N SER A 93 8.06 -4.80 34.30
CA SER A 93 7.27 -4.43 35.48
C SER A 93 7.04 -5.61 36.43
N THR A 94 6.87 -6.82 35.89
CA THR A 94 6.78 -8.05 36.68
C THR A 94 8.09 -8.34 37.42
N SER A 95 9.25 -8.09 36.79
CA SER A 95 10.55 -8.26 37.42
C SER A 95 10.83 -7.27 38.56
N LEU A 96 10.23 -6.07 38.54
CA LEU A 96 10.36 -5.06 39.60
C LEU A 96 9.43 -5.32 40.80
N THR A 97 8.35 -6.08 40.61
CA THR A 97 7.36 -6.37 41.66
C THR A 97 7.76 -7.58 42.53
N ILE A 98 8.72 -8.38 42.08
CA ILE A 98 9.20 -9.60 42.78
C ILE A 98 10.47 -9.33 43.60
N CYS A 99 11.01 -8.11 43.60
CA CYS A 99 12.11 -7.67 44.48
C CYS A 99 11.59 -6.90 45.70
#